data_AF-A0AAN4QZD6-F1
#
_entry.id   AF-A0AAN4QZD6-F1
#
_cell.length_a   1.000
_cell.length_b   1.000
_cell.length_c   1.000
_cell.angle_alpha   90.00
_cell.angle_beta   90.00
_cell.angle_gamma   90.00
#
_symmetry.space_group_name_H-M   'P 1'
#
loop_
_entity.id
_entity.type
_entity.pdbx_description
1 polymer ?
#
loop_
_entity_poly.entity_id
_entity_poly.type
_entity_poly.pdbx_seq_one_letter_code
_entity_poly.pdbx_strand_id
1 'polypeptide(L)'
;MESFLSMLAGWFMGLWTWLVELNGMLQVVLVLLCVVASGVCAIIGKRMGSPMIVESGGQTWSRTLVTAIAWIAGVTLMLIAVLAIAAVFAPLLGFAA
;
A
#
# COMPACT_ATOMS: atom_id res chain seq x y z
N MET A 1 12.68 -20.44 3.06
CA MET A 1 11.33 -19.86 3.25
C MET A 1 11.17 -19.25 4.63
N GLU A 2 11.58 -19.93 5.70
CA GLU A 2 11.44 -19.46 7.08
C GLU A 2 12.18 -18.14 7.37
N SER A 3 13.36 -17.94 6.80
CA SER A 3 14.15 -16.71 6.95
C SER A 3 13.49 -15.46 6.32
N PHE A 4 12.75 -15.64 5.23
CA PHE A 4 12.04 -14.54 4.58
C PHE A 4 10.77 -14.15 5.36
N LEU A 5 10.06 -15.15 5.89
CA LEU A 5 8.88 -14.94 6.72
C LEU A 5 9.21 -14.26 8.05
N SER A 6 10.32 -14.64 8.70
CA SER A 6 10.76 -13.99 9.94
C SER A 6 11.16 -12.53 9.70
N MET A 7 11.83 -12.24 8.59
CA MET A 7 12.17 -10.87 8.19
C MET A 7 10.92 -10.02 7.94
N LEU A 8 9.95 -10.54 7.18
CA LEU A 8 8.66 -9.88 6.95
C LEU A 8 7.89 -9.65 8.26
N ALA A 9 7.84 -10.64 9.14
CA ALA A 9 7.16 -10.53 10.43
C ALA A 9 7.79 -9.42 11.30
N GLY A 10 9.12 -9.31 11.31
CA GLY A 10 9.82 -8.23 12.00
C GLY A 10 9.45 -6.84 11.45
N TRP A 11 9.36 -6.70 10.13
CA TRP A 11 8.96 -5.45 9.48
C TRP A 11 7.50 -5.09 9.81
N PHE A 12 6.58 -6.06 9.76
CA PHE A 12 5.18 -5.85 10.13
C PHE A 12 5.00 -5.45 11.59
N MET A 13 5.73 -6.10 12.52
CA MET A 13 5.67 -5.75 13.94
C MET A 13 6.19 -4.33 14.20
N GLY A 14 7.30 -3.94 13.56
CA GLY A 14 7.81 -2.57 13.68
C GLY A 14 6.87 -1.51 13.11
N LEU A 15 6.21 -1.81 11.98
CA LEU A 15 5.17 -0.95 11.40
C LEU A 15 3.95 -0.84 12.33
N TRP A 16 3.54 -1.94 12.94
CA TRP A 16 2.42 -2.01 13.87
C TRP A 16 2.66 -1.16 15.12
N THR A 17 3.79 -1.34 15.80
CA THR A 17 4.10 -0.57 17.02
C THR A 17 4.15 0.92 16.72
N TRP A 18 4.80 1.31 15.61
CA TRP A 18 4.84 2.70 15.18
C TRP A 18 3.45 3.27 14.89
N LEU A 19 2.55 2.48 14.28
CA LEU A 19 1.18 2.91 13.98
C LEU A 19 0.30 3.04 15.22
N VAL A 20 0.49 2.22 16.24
CA VAL A 20 -0.28 2.29 17.50
C VAL A 20 0.16 3.49 18.36
N GLU A 21 1.44 3.85 18.32
CA GLU A 21 1.99 4.99 19.07
C GLU A 21 1.72 6.36 18.40
N LEU A 22 1.23 6.35 17.16
CA LEU A 22 0.94 7.57 16.44
C LEU A 22 -0.24 8.34 17.05
N ASN A 23 -0.12 9.66 17.04
CA ASN A 23 -1.23 10.53 17.41
C ASN A 23 -2.41 10.32 16.44
N GLY A 24 -3.61 10.11 16.98
CA GLY A 24 -4.80 9.76 16.19
C GLY A 24 -5.11 10.73 15.05
N MET A 25 -4.82 12.03 15.22
CA MET A 25 -4.98 13.01 14.14
C MET A 25 -4.02 12.76 12.97
N LEU A 26 -2.75 12.41 13.26
CA LEU A 26 -1.76 12.09 12.24
C LEU A 26 -2.08 10.75 11.55
N GLN A 27 -2.62 9.80 12.30
CA GLN A 27 -3.02 8.49 11.78
C GLN A 27 -4.16 8.60 10.77
N VAL A 28 -5.16 9.44 11.04
CA VAL A 28 -6.23 9.74 10.06
C VAL A 28 -5.67 10.35 8.79
N VAL A 29 -4.73 11.29 8.90
CA VAL A 29 -4.07 11.91 7.73
C VAL A 29 -3.27 10.88 6.93
N LEU A 30 -2.53 9.99 7.60
CA LEU A 30 -1.78 8.90 6.97
C LEU A 30 -2.69 7.93 6.22
N VAL A 31 -3.80 7.51 6.85
CA VAL A 31 -4.81 6.64 6.21
C VAL A 31 -5.37 7.31 4.96
N LEU A 32 -5.74 8.59 5.06
CA LEU A 32 -6.27 9.35 3.93
C LEU A 32 -5.26 9.42 2.79
N LEU A 33 -3.99 9.72 3.09
CA LEU A 33 -2.90 9.75 2.11
C LEU A 33 -2.71 8.39 1.43
N CYS A 34 -2.72 7.29 2.20
CA CYS A 34 -2.57 5.95 1.65
C CYS A 34 -3.74 5.58 0.72
N VAL A 35 -4.97 5.92 1.09
CA VAL A 35 -6.16 5.68 0.26
C VAL A 35 -6.12 6.52 -1.03
N VAL A 36 -5.79 7.81 -0.93
CA VAL A 36 -5.67 8.69 -2.11
C VAL A 36 -4.57 8.19 -3.04
N ALA A 37 -3.39 7.86 -2.50
CA ALA A 37 -2.27 7.34 -3.28
C ALA A 37 -2.60 6.00 -3.95
N SER A 38 -3.30 5.09 -3.25
CA SER A 38 -3.81 3.84 -3.83
C SER A 38 -4.80 4.10 -4.98
N GLY A 39 -5.70 5.07 -4.82
CA GLY A 39 -6.61 5.52 -5.88
C GLY A 39 -5.87 6.06 -7.11
N VAL A 40 -4.82 6.86 -6.89
CA VAL A 40 -3.95 7.37 -7.98
C VAL A 40 -3.27 6.22 -8.71
N CYS A 41 -2.71 5.23 -7.99
CA CYS A 41 -2.14 4.03 -8.59
C CYS A 41 -3.15 3.27 -9.47
N ALA A 42 -4.40 3.13 -9.02
CA ALA A 42 -5.45 2.49 -9.80
C ALA A 42 -5.82 3.29 -11.07
N ILE A 43 -5.84 4.62 -11.00
CA ILE A 43 -6.09 5.49 -12.16
C ILE A 43 -4.95 5.36 -13.17
N ILE A 44 -3.70 5.40 -12.72
CA ILE A 44 -2.52 5.22 -13.57
C ILE A 44 -2.58 3.85 -14.27
N GLY A 45 -2.88 2.79 -13.52
CA GLY A 45 -3.06 1.44 -14.07
C GLY A 45 -4.10 1.39 -15.19
N LYS A 46 -5.26 2.03 -14.99
CA LYS A 46 -6.34 2.09 -16.00
C LYS A 46 -5.98 2.94 -17.21
N ARG A 47 -5.35 4.11 -17.00
CA ARG A 47 -4.89 5.01 -18.07
C ARG A 47 -3.84 4.32 -18.94
N MET A 48 -2.90 3.61 -18.31
CA MET A 48 -1.83 2.90 -19.00
C MET A 48 -2.25 1.53 -19.56
N GLY A 49 -3.47 1.05 -19.29
CA GLY A 49 -4.05 -0.13 -19.94
C GLY A 49 -4.78 0.15 -21.26
N SER A 50 -5.01 1.41 -21.62
CA SER A 50 -5.74 1.78 -22.85
C SER A 50 -4.80 1.75 -24.06
N PRO A 51 -4.91 0.79 -24.99
CA PRO A 51 -3.94 0.65 -26.09
C PRO A 51 -3.95 1.90 -26.97
N MET A 52 -2.77 2.48 -27.21
CA MET A 52 -2.64 3.49 -28.26
C MET A 52 -2.48 2.69 -29.57
N ILE A 53 -3.28 3.00 -30.58
CA ILE A 53 -3.42 2.22 -31.85
C ILE A 53 -2.08 2.00 -32.61
N VAL A 54 -1.00 2.67 -32.20
CA VAL A 54 0.35 2.55 -32.77
C VAL A 54 1.37 2.27 -31.65
N GLU A 55 1.46 1.02 -31.20
CA GLU A 55 2.53 0.60 -30.29
C GLU A 55 3.36 -0.53 -30.90
N SER A 56 4.62 -0.22 -31.19
CA SER A 56 5.66 -1.21 -31.46
C SER A 56 5.93 -2.02 -30.19
N GLY A 57 6.18 -3.33 -30.32
CA GLY A 57 6.18 -4.29 -29.20
C GLY A 57 7.06 -3.94 -27.99
N GLY A 58 8.06 -3.05 -28.13
CA GLY A 58 8.85 -2.53 -27.00
C GLY A 58 8.08 -1.56 -26.08
N GLN A 59 7.14 -0.77 -26.61
CA GLN A 59 6.30 0.14 -25.81
C GLN A 59 5.30 -0.64 -24.93
N THR A 60 4.75 -1.75 -25.45
CA THR A 60 3.80 -2.62 -24.73
C THR A 60 4.42 -3.28 -23.49
N TRP A 61 5.70 -3.69 -23.56
CA TRP A 61 6.41 -4.29 -22.43
C TRP A 61 6.62 -3.29 -21.29
N SER A 62 7.04 -2.06 -21.62
CA SER A 62 7.27 -1.01 -20.63
C SER A 62 6.00 -0.62 -19.88
N ARG A 63 4.87 -0.51 -20.60
CA ARG A 63 3.56 -0.22 -20.00
C ARG A 63 3.08 -1.32 -19.08
N THR A 64 3.27 -2.58 -19.48
CA THR A 64 2.90 -3.75 -18.65
C THR A 64 3.70 -3.79 -17.36
N LEU A 65 4.99 -3.45 -17.41
CA LEU A 65 5.82 -3.37 -16.21
C LEU A 65 5.37 -2.25 -15.28
N VAL A 66 5.07 -1.06 -15.82
CA VAL A 66 4.61 0.08 -15.01
C VAL A 66 3.23 -0.16 -14.41
N THR A 67 2.30 -0.78 -15.15
CA THR A 67 0.97 -1.14 -14.60
C THR A 67 1.09 -2.19 -13.49
N ALA A 68 1.97 -3.17 -13.64
CA ALA A 68 2.24 -4.15 -12.60
C ALA A 68 2.81 -3.50 -11.33
N ILE A 69 3.79 -2.61 -11.45
CA ILE A 69 4.36 -1.88 -10.31
C ILE A 69 3.32 -0.98 -9.66
N ALA A 70 2.53 -0.24 -10.45
CA ALA A 70 1.45 0.61 -9.93
C ALA A 70 0.42 -0.22 -9.17
N TRP A 71 0.09 -1.43 -9.65
CA TRP A 71 -0.82 -2.34 -8.95
C TRP A 71 -0.24 -2.82 -7.62
N ILE A 72 1.01 -3.29 -7.61
CA ILE A 72 1.68 -3.74 -6.38
C ILE A 72 1.76 -2.61 -5.35
N ALA A 73 2.15 -1.41 -5.78
CA ALA A 73 2.20 -0.23 -4.93
C ALA A 73 0.81 0.14 -4.38
N GLY A 74 -0.21 0.14 -5.23
CA GLY A 74 -1.59 0.44 -4.84
C GLY A 74 -2.14 -0.55 -3.81
N VAL A 75 -1.88 -1.85 -3.99
CA VAL A 75 -2.28 -2.90 -3.04
C VAL A 75 -1.53 -2.74 -1.72
N THR A 76 -0.22 -2.49 -1.76
CA THR A 76 0.60 -2.32 -0.56
C THR A 76 0.11 -1.13 0.27
N LEU A 77 -0.18 0.01 -0.37
CA LEU A 77 -0.74 1.19 0.30
C LEU A 77 -2.12 0.92 0.90
N MET A 78 -2.95 0.12 0.22
CA MET A 78 -4.26 -0.29 0.74
C MET A 78 -4.12 -1.14 2.00
N LEU A 79 -3.17 -2.09 2.02
CA LEU A 79 -2.88 -2.92 3.20
C LEU A 79 -2.39 -2.07 4.37
N ILE A 80 -1.51 -1.08 4.11
CA ILE A 80 -1.04 -0.14 5.14
C ILE A 80 -2.22 0.68 5.68
N ALA A 81 -3.12 1.16 4.82
CA ALA A 81 -4.32 1.89 5.25
C ALA A 81 -5.21 1.05 6.18
N VAL A 82 -5.43 -0.22 5.84
CA VAL A 82 -6.20 -1.15 6.69
C VAL A 82 -5.50 -1.38 8.02
N LEU A 83 -4.18 -1.60 8.01
CA LEU A 83 -3.39 -1.80 9.22
C LEU A 83 -3.43 -0.55 10.12
N ALA A 84 -3.33 0.63 9.52
CA ALA A 84 -3.42 1.90 10.23
C ALA A 84 -4.80 2.12 10.84
N ILE A 85 -5.89 1.76 10.15
CA ILE A 85 -7.25 1.79 10.71
C ILE A 85 -7.34 0.83 11.91
N ALA A 86 -6.83 -0.40 11.78
CA ALA A 86 -6.82 -1.37 12.87
C ALA A 86 -6.06 -0.84 14.10
N ALA A 87 -4.93 -0.16 13.89
CA ALA A 87 -4.15 0.46 14.95
C ALA A 87 -4.89 1.60 15.68
N VAL A 88 -5.84 2.30 15.05
CA VAL A 88 -6.67 3.33 15.73
C VAL A 88 -7.52 2.68 16.84
N PHE A 89 -8.00 1.47 16.60
CA PHE A 89 -8.85 0.73 17.54
C PHE A 89 -8.05 -0.15 18.51
N ALA A 90 -6.76 -0.38 18.26
CA ALA A 90 -5.92 -1.24 19.09
C ALA A 90 -5.83 -0.78 20.57
N PRO A 91 -5.72 0.53 20.89
CA PRO A 91 -5.80 1.01 22.27
C PRO A 91 -7.14 0.73 22.95
N LEU A 92 -8.25 0.75 22.20
CA LEU A 92 -9.60 0.50 22.74
C LEU A 92 -9.85 -0.98 23.04
N LEU A 93 -9.16 -1.87 22.32
CA LEU A 93 -9.29 -3.33 22.43
C LEU A 93 -8.26 -3.96 23.37
N GLY A 94 -7.40 -3.15 24.00
CA GLY A 94 -6.35 -3.62 24.90
C GLY A 94 -5.17 -4.31 24.20
N PHE A 95 -5.02 -4.11 22.89
CA PHE A 95 -3.85 -4.58 22.12
C PHE A 95 -2.67 -3.60 22.15
N ALA A 96 -2.87 -2.40 22.69
CA ALA A 96 -1.81 -1.46 23.02
C ALA A 96 -1.39 -1.68 24.49
N ALA A 97 -0.54 -2.65 24.74
CA ALA A 97 0.11 -2.88 26.03
C ALA A 97 1.61 -3.06 25.80
#